data_AF-A0A6N8YCW1-F1
#
_entry.id   AF-A0A6N8YCW1-F1
#
_cell.length_a   1.000
_cell.length_b   1.000
_cell.length_c   1.000
_cell.angle_alpha   90.00
_cell.angle_beta   90.00
_cell.angle_gamma   90.00
#
_symmetry.space_group_name_H-M   'P 1'
#
loop_
_entity.id
_entity.type
_entity.pdbx_description
1 polymer ?
#
loop_
_entity_poly.entity_id
_entity_poly.type
_entity_poly.pdbx_seq_one_letter_code
_entity_poly.pdbx_strand_id
1 'polypeptide(L)'
;MWRRSEARPGPRRRSRACPKRCSGIRISGRSAGVPTRCASRRGRAGTPLAPRHPSRAKPAAHQHPERQPPRGGTTGWTRSEHTLSPVAGGPLIGITGRTKTAGELNMKPETFRDLHLDVFYCDYARGVIAAGGLPVFLPGSADPADYADRLDGLLLTGGTDIEPERYGQAPSPELYTREPERDAFELSLLDGALDTGRPVLGICRGIQVLNVHGGGTLH
;
A
#
# COMPACT_ATOMS: atom_id res chain seq x y z
N MET A 1 7.71 32.65 37.82
CA MET A 1 8.79 32.03 38.61
C MET A 1 8.74 30.52 38.36
N TRP A 2 9.39 30.06 37.29
CA TRP A 2 9.33 28.65 36.84
C TRP A 2 10.69 28.02 37.16
N ARG A 3 10.72 27.01 38.04
CA ARG A 3 11.96 26.30 38.41
C ARG A 3 12.32 25.30 37.32
N ARG A 4 13.54 25.41 36.78
CA ARG A 4 14.18 24.38 35.96
C ARG A 4 14.46 23.15 36.84
N SER A 5 14.06 21.96 36.40
CA SER A 5 14.62 20.72 36.92
C SER A 5 15.87 20.37 36.10
N GLU A 6 16.95 20.10 36.81
CA GLU A 6 18.23 19.70 36.22
C GLU A 6 18.18 18.20 35.87
N ALA A 7 18.47 17.87 34.61
CA ALA A 7 18.58 16.52 34.12
C ALA A 7 19.90 15.88 34.59
N ARG A 8 19.83 14.68 35.18
CA ARG A 8 21.01 13.86 35.52
C ARG A 8 21.57 13.19 34.25
N PRO A 9 22.90 13.13 34.05
CA PRO A 9 23.48 12.49 32.86
C PRO A 9 23.47 10.96 33.00
N GLY A 10 22.97 10.28 31.96
CA GLY A 10 23.02 8.82 31.81
C GLY A 10 24.41 8.29 31.41
N PRO A 11 24.68 6.99 31.58
CA PRO A 11 26.00 6.41 31.39
C PRO A 11 26.40 6.29 29.91
N ARG A 12 27.65 6.66 29.62
CA ARG A 12 28.26 6.64 28.28
C ARG A 12 28.40 5.20 27.76
N ARG A 13 27.73 4.87 26.65
CA ARG A 13 27.98 3.62 25.89
C ARG A 13 29.27 3.76 25.08
N ARG A 14 30.17 2.79 25.25
CA ARG A 14 31.43 2.65 24.51
C ARG A 14 31.13 2.24 23.07
N SER A 15 31.63 3.01 22.11
CA SER A 15 31.65 2.67 20.69
C SER A 15 32.62 1.50 20.46
N ARG A 16 32.12 0.43 19.84
CA ARG A 16 32.99 -0.57 19.18
C ARG A 16 32.98 -0.26 17.69
N ALA A 17 34.11 0.21 17.20
CA ALA A 17 34.39 0.39 15.79
C ALA A 17 34.44 -0.98 15.08
N CYS A 18 33.77 -1.08 13.94
CA CYS A 18 33.91 -2.19 13.00
C CYS A 18 34.98 -1.81 11.95
N PRO A 19 36.07 -2.57 11.79
CA PRO A 19 37.13 -2.20 10.85
C PRO A 19 36.78 -2.58 9.41
N LYS A 20 36.99 -1.62 8.52
CA LYS A 20 36.96 -1.73 7.05
C LYS A 20 38.10 -2.63 6.54
N ARG A 21 37.85 -3.56 5.60
CA ARG A 21 38.54 -3.72 4.29
C ARG A 21 38.27 -5.09 3.66
N CYS A 22 37.92 -5.08 2.37
CA CYS A 22 38.40 -5.97 1.30
C CYS A 22 38.00 -5.31 -0.03
N SER A 23 38.76 -4.34 -0.55
CA SER A 23 39.73 -4.53 -1.65
C SER A 23 39.23 -5.37 -2.85
N GLY A 24 38.72 -4.66 -3.85
CA GLY A 24 39.27 -4.64 -5.21
C GLY A 24 39.14 -5.90 -6.07
N ILE A 25 38.20 -5.88 -7.01
CA ILE A 25 38.34 -6.54 -8.31
C ILE A 25 38.04 -5.51 -9.39
N ARG A 26 39.08 -5.14 -10.16
CA ARG A 26 38.99 -4.43 -11.44
C ARG A 26 38.97 -5.50 -12.53
N ILE A 27 38.05 -5.40 -13.48
CA ILE A 27 38.17 -6.05 -14.78
C ILE A 27 38.07 -4.96 -15.85
N SER A 28 39.21 -4.64 -16.47
CA SER A 28 39.36 -4.01 -17.79
C SER A 28 38.67 -4.88 -18.85
N GLY A 29 37.93 -4.41 -19.86
CA GLY A 29 38.22 -3.31 -20.79
C GLY A 29 38.46 -3.91 -22.19
N ARG A 30 37.81 -3.33 -23.21
CA ARG A 30 37.96 -3.52 -24.69
C ARG A 30 37.25 -4.75 -25.30
N SER A 31 36.68 -4.71 -26.52
CA SER A 31 36.38 -3.67 -27.51
C SER A 31 35.70 -4.31 -28.74
N ALA A 32 34.94 -3.49 -29.48
CA ALA A 32 34.77 -3.50 -30.94
C ALA A 32 33.77 -4.48 -31.60
N GLY A 33 32.99 -3.91 -32.53
CA GLY A 33 32.58 -4.61 -33.75
C GLY A 33 31.10 -4.54 -34.14
N VAL A 34 30.63 -3.38 -34.61
CA VAL A 34 29.58 -3.30 -35.65
C VAL A 34 30.32 -3.24 -36.98
N PRO A 35 29.86 -3.90 -38.06
CA PRO A 35 29.23 -3.10 -39.12
C PRO A 35 28.13 -3.81 -39.94
N THR A 36 27.17 -2.98 -40.40
CA THR A 36 26.54 -2.96 -41.76
C THR A 36 25.72 -4.17 -42.24
N ARG A 37 24.68 -4.07 -43.09
CA ARG A 37 23.82 -3.05 -43.69
C ARG A 37 22.73 -3.81 -44.48
N CYS A 38 21.62 -3.13 -44.75
CA CYS A 38 20.79 -3.15 -45.98
C CYS A 38 20.47 -4.47 -46.71
N ALA A 39 19.17 -4.75 -46.87
CA ALA A 39 18.48 -4.82 -48.18
C ALA A 39 17.00 -5.17 -47.93
N SER A 40 16.09 -4.19 -48.03
CA SER A 40 15.19 -4.03 -49.19
C SER A 40 14.43 -5.29 -49.60
N ARG A 41 13.10 -5.28 -49.41
CA ARG A 41 12.18 -5.74 -50.45
C ARG A 41 10.82 -5.08 -50.28
N ARG A 42 10.39 -4.48 -51.40
CA ARG A 42 9.06 -3.92 -51.64
C ARG A 42 8.07 -5.08 -51.74
N GLY A 43 6.90 -4.90 -51.15
CA GLY A 43 5.75 -5.78 -51.32
C GLY A 43 4.47 -5.00 -51.04
N ARG A 44 4.00 -4.25 -52.03
CA ARG A 44 2.58 -3.87 -52.13
C ARG A 44 1.82 -5.12 -52.60
N ALA A 45 0.84 -5.57 -51.83
CA ALA A 45 -0.47 -6.01 -52.33
C ALA A 45 -1.29 -6.66 -51.21
N GLY A 46 -2.55 -6.23 -51.09
CA GLY A 46 -3.62 -7.07 -50.57
C GLY A 46 -3.94 -6.88 -49.09
N THR A 47 -4.79 -5.90 -48.80
CA THR A 47 -5.68 -5.95 -47.64
C THR A 47 -6.72 -7.04 -47.92
N PRO A 48 -6.82 -8.15 -47.17
CA PRO A 48 -8.02 -8.97 -47.21
C PRO A 48 -9.02 -8.32 -46.26
N LEU A 49 -10.16 -7.89 -46.81
CA LEU A 49 -11.32 -7.50 -46.02
C LEU A 49 -11.62 -8.61 -45.01
N ALA A 50 -11.69 -8.23 -43.72
CA ALA A 50 -12.26 -9.08 -42.69
C ALA A 50 -13.68 -9.50 -43.10
N PRO A 51 -14.10 -10.76 -42.86
CA PRO A 51 -15.48 -11.16 -43.08
C PRO A 51 -16.38 -10.29 -42.19
N ARG A 52 -17.30 -9.57 -42.82
CA ARG A 52 -18.35 -8.82 -42.12
C ARG A 52 -19.21 -9.82 -41.37
N HIS A 53 -19.03 -9.91 -40.06
CA HIS A 53 -19.98 -10.59 -39.19
C HIS A 53 -21.37 -9.98 -39.40
N PRO A 54 -22.43 -10.78 -39.57
CA PRO A 54 -23.79 -10.24 -39.57
C PRO A 54 -24.03 -9.56 -38.22
N SER A 55 -24.53 -8.33 -38.23
CA SER A 55 -24.94 -7.63 -37.02
C SER A 55 -26.01 -8.48 -36.34
N ARG A 56 -25.64 -9.11 -35.23
CA ARG A 56 -26.62 -9.74 -34.35
C ARG A 56 -27.48 -8.60 -33.81
N ALA A 57 -28.73 -8.53 -34.27
CA ALA A 57 -29.74 -7.66 -33.69
C ALA A 57 -29.76 -7.89 -32.17
N LYS A 58 -29.77 -6.80 -31.39
CA LYS A 58 -30.00 -6.86 -29.95
C LYS A 58 -31.30 -7.63 -29.72
N PRO A 59 -31.31 -8.70 -28.90
CA PRO A 59 -32.58 -9.29 -28.49
C PRO A 59 -33.38 -8.22 -27.74
N ALA A 60 -34.68 -8.15 -28.03
CA ALA A 60 -35.61 -7.30 -27.31
C ALA A 60 -35.46 -7.57 -25.80
N ALA A 61 -35.44 -6.49 -25.01
CA ALA A 61 -35.37 -6.58 -23.57
C ALA A 61 -36.50 -7.48 -23.07
N HIS A 62 -36.15 -8.65 -22.54
CA HIS A 62 -37.08 -9.43 -21.75
C HIS A 62 -37.45 -8.59 -20.54
N GLN A 63 -38.66 -8.08 -20.52
CA GLN A 63 -39.25 -7.44 -19.36
C GLN A 63 -39.32 -8.51 -18.26
N HIS A 64 -38.43 -8.40 -17.28
CA HIS A 64 -38.57 -9.17 -16.05
C HIS A 64 -39.88 -8.74 -15.39
N PRO A 65 -40.77 -9.67 -15.00
CA PRO A 65 -41.94 -9.29 -14.21
C PRO A 65 -41.43 -8.64 -12.92
N GLU A 66 -41.91 -7.44 -12.63
CA GLU A 66 -41.71 -6.78 -11.34
C GLU A 66 -42.12 -7.76 -10.25
N ARG A 67 -41.13 -8.25 -9.49
CA ARG A 67 -41.41 -8.99 -8.27
C ARG A 67 -41.98 -8.00 -7.27
N GLN A 68 -43.27 -8.12 -6.98
CA GLN A 68 -43.89 -7.42 -5.86
C GLN A 68 -43.08 -7.71 -4.59
N PRO A 69 -42.70 -6.67 -3.81
CA PRO A 69 -42.08 -6.91 -2.51
C PRO A 69 -43.06 -7.69 -1.63
N PRO A 70 -42.56 -8.65 -0.82
CA PRO A 70 -43.41 -9.42 0.07
C PRO A 70 -44.16 -8.47 1.02
N ARG A 71 -45.49 -8.63 1.06
CA ARG A 71 -46.34 -7.91 2.00
C ARG A 71 -46.09 -8.44 3.40
N GLY A 72 -45.80 -7.54 4.33
CA GLY A 72 -46.01 -7.76 5.76
C GLY A 72 -44.96 -8.64 6.44
N GLY A 73 -43.90 -8.00 6.90
CA GLY A 73 -42.98 -8.54 7.88
C GLY A 73 -41.96 -7.47 8.20
N THR A 74 -42.18 -6.70 9.25
CA THR A 74 -41.16 -5.83 9.83
C THR A 74 -40.03 -6.71 10.39
N THR A 75 -39.20 -7.27 9.52
CA THR A 75 -37.85 -7.67 9.91
C THR A 75 -37.08 -6.37 10.02
N GLY A 76 -37.24 -5.72 11.18
CA GLY A 76 -36.37 -4.64 11.56
C GLY A 76 -34.94 -5.13 11.37
N TRP A 77 -34.19 -4.43 10.54
CA TRP A 77 -32.78 -4.23 10.86
C TRP A 77 -32.79 -3.49 12.20
N THR A 78 -32.93 -4.25 13.28
CA THR A 78 -32.58 -3.73 14.59
C THR A 78 -31.12 -3.38 14.45
N ARG A 79 -30.82 -2.08 14.48
CA ARG A 79 -29.50 -1.59 14.83
C ARG A 79 -29.27 -2.22 16.21
N SER A 80 -28.68 -3.41 16.25
CA SER A 80 -28.10 -3.91 17.48
C SER A 80 -27.11 -2.83 17.85
N GLU A 81 -27.46 -2.08 18.89
CA GLU A 81 -26.53 -1.22 19.57
C GLU A 81 -25.47 -2.18 20.13
N HIS A 82 -24.50 -2.52 19.28
CA HIS A 82 -23.26 -3.12 19.69
C HIS A 82 -22.58 -2.04 20.51
N THR A 83 -22.98 -1.92 21.77
CA THR A 83 -22.17 -1.34 22.81
C THR A 83 -20.89 -2.17 22.77
N LEU A 84 -19.88 -1.66 22.05
CA LEU A 84 -18.56 -2.28 22.03
C LEU A 84 -18.12 -2.31 23.49
N SER A 85 -18.08 -3.50 24.09
CA SER A 85 -17.50 -3.65 25.40
C SER A 85 -16.06 -3.12 25.32
N PRO A 86 -15.60 -2.30 26.29
CA PRO A 86 -14.23 -1.80 26.26
C PRO A 86 -13.27 -2.99 26.15
N VAL A 87 -12.44 -2.98 25.12
CA VAL A 87 -11.37 -3.97 24.90
C VAL A 87 -10.25 -3.67 25.89
N ALA A 88 -10.55 -3.80 27.19
CA ALA A 88 -9.58 -3.56 28.25
C ALA A 88 -8.50 -4.64 28.16
N GLY A 89 -7.30 -4.28 27.70
CA GLY A 89 -6.13 -5.15 27.63
C GLY A 89 -5.88 -5.90 26.32
N GLY A 90 -6.59 -5.55 25.23
CA GLY A 90 -6.29 -6.11 23.90
C GLY A 90 -4.96 -5.59 23.33
N PRO A 91 -4.28 -6.34 22.44
CA PRO A 91 -3.02 -5.89 21.82
C PRO A 91 -3.23 -4.63 20.98
N LEU A 92 -2.31 -3.66 21.07
CA LEU A 92 -2.33 -2.44 20.28
C LEU A 92 -1.84 -2.71 18.85
N ILE A 93 -2.74 -2.66 17.88
CA ILE A 93 -2.46 -2.97 16.47
C ILE A 93 -2.37 -1.69 15.65
N GLY A 94 -1.19 -1.42 15.11
CA GLY A 94 -0.96 -0.31 14.18
C GLY A 94 -1.58 -0.60 12.82
N ILE A 95 -2.38 0.32 12.29
CA ILE A 95 -3.04 0.21 10.99
C ILE A 95 -2.54 1.35 10.09
N THR A 96 -1.93 0.97 8.98
CA THR A 96 -1.40 1.91 7.98
C THR A 96 -2.52 2.50 7.12
N GLY A 97 -2.37 3.77 6.76
CA GLY A 97 -3.28 4.48 5.87
C GLY A 97 -2.56 4.96 4.62
N ARG A 98 -3.16 5.96 3.97
CA ARG A 98 -2.54 6.68 2.87
C ARG A 98 -2.79 8.17 3.01
N THR A 99 -1.84 8.97 2.60
CA THR A 99 -2.01 10.42 2.52
C THR A 99 -2.52 10.78 1.13
N LYS A 100 -3.58 11.57 1.08
CA LYS A 100 -4.16 12.10 -0.16
C LYS A 100 -4.42 13.58 -0.04
N THR A 101 -4.31 14.28 -1.15
CA THR A 101 -4.81 15.64 -1.25
C THR A 101 -6.33 15.62 -1.37
N ALA A 102 -6.99 16.66 -0.87
CA ALA A 102 -8.43 16.83 -1.05
C ALA A 102 -8.81 16.85 -2.55
N GLY A 103 -7.90 17.34 -3.40
CA GLY A 103 -8.02 17.29 -4.86
C GLY A 103 -8.05 15.88 -5.45
N GLU A 104 -7.14 14.99 -5.02
CA GLU A 104 -7.18 13.57 -5.42
C GLU A 104 -8.48 12.87 -4.98
N LEU A 105 -9.08 13.33 -3.88
CA LEU A 105 -10.36 12.84 -3.38
C LEU A 105 -11.58 13.55 -4.02
N ASN A 106 -11.36 14.49 -4.94
CA ASN A 106 -12.40 15.32 -5.56
C ASN A 106 -13.31 16.03 -4.53
N MET A 107 -12.75 16.45 -3.40
CA MET A 107 -13.48 17.15 -2.35
C MET A 107 -13.72 18.61 -2.72
N LYS A 108 -14.88 19.13 -2.31
CA LYS A 108 -15.26 20.55 -2.47
C LYS A 108 -15.24 21.27 -1.12
N PRO A 109 -15.05 22.60 -1.08
CA PRO A 109 -14.73 23.49 -2.22
C PRO A 109 -13.30 23.30 -2.76
N GLU A 110 -13.08 23.68 -4.03
CA GLU A 110 -11.77 23.61 -4.71
C GLU A 110 -10.66 24.37 -3.99
N THR A 111 -11.02 25.34 -3.13
CA THR A 111 -10.07 26.08 -2.30
C THR A 111 -9.27 25.20 -1.33
N PHE A 112 -9.72 23.97 -1.06
CA PHE A 112 -9.01 23.02 -0.20
C PHE A 112 -8.21 21.97 -0.95
N ARG A 113 -8.13 22.05 -2.28
CA ARG A 113 -7.52 21.04 -3.16
C ARG A 113 -6.16 20.53 -2.66
N ASP A 114 -5.30 21.41 -2.15
CA ASP A 114 -3.93 21.08 -1.74
C ASP A 114 -3.81 20.66 -0.26
N LEU A 115 -4.92 20.57 0.46
CA LEU A 115 -4.93 20.08 1.83
C LEU A 115 -4.63 18.57 1.83
N HIS A 116 -3.66 18.17 2.63
CA HIS A 116 -3.28 16.77 2.82
C HIS A 116 -4.14 16.14 3.91
N LEU A 117 -4.64 14.94 3.63
CA LEU A 117 -5.57 14.18 4.45
C LEU A 117 -5.03 12.77 4.60
N ASP A 118 -4.94 12.28 5.83
CA ASP A 118 -4.72 10.86 6.07
C ASP A 118 -6.06 10.12 5.96
N VAL A 119 -6.10 9.14 5.07
CA VAL A 119 -7.28 8.34 4.75
C VAL A 119 -7.08 6.93 5.24
N PHE A 120 -8.01 6.46 6.06
CA PHE A 120 -8.05 5.10 6.60
C PHE A 120 -9.37 4.44 6.26
N TYR A 121 -9.31 3.19 5.80
CA TYR A 121 -10.50 2.36 5.64
C TYR A 121 -10.89 1.76 7.00
N CYS A 122 -12.06 2.15 7.51
CA CYS A 122 -12.49 1.76 8.85
C CYS A 122 -12.76 0.25 9.01
N ASP A 123 -12.95 -0.49 7.91
CA ASP A 123 -13.18 -1.94 7.96
C ASP A 123 -11.98 -2.72 8.49
N TYR A 124 -10.75 -2.22 8.31
CA TYR A 124 -9.57 -2.81 8.95
C TYR A 124 -9.65 -2.69 10.48
N ALA A 125 -9.98 -1.49 10.99
CA ALA A 125 -10.15 -1.27 12.42
C ALA A 125 -11.30 -2.10 13.00
N ARG A 126 -12.41 -2.24 12.26
CA ARG A 126 -13.52 -3.13 12.65
C ARG A 126 -13.07 -4.58 12.76
N GLY A 127 -12.27 -5.07 11.81
CA GLY A 127 -11.70 -6.41 11.87
C GLY A 127 -10.81 -6.62 13.09
N VAL A 128 -9.94 -5.64 13.40
CA VAL A 128 -9.09 -5.67 14.61
C VAL A 128 -9.93 -5.70 15.88
N ILE A 129 -10.95 -4.84 16.00
CA ILE A 129 -11.85 -4.80 17.17
C ILE A 129 -12.59 -6.12 17.33
N ALA A 130 -13.11 -6.68 16.24
CA ALA A 130 -13.80 -7.97 16.25
C ALA A 130 -12.88 -9.13 16.68
N ALA A 131 -11.57 -9.02 16.42
CA ALA A 131 -10.56 -9.96 16.88
C ALA A 131 -10.07 -9.71 18.32
N GLY A 132 -10.62 -8.73 19.03
CA GLY A 132 -10.22 -8.38 20.40
C GLY A 132 -8.96 -7.51 20.50
N GLY A 133 -8.53 -6.88 19.41
CA GLY A 133 -7.42 -5.94 19.39
C GLY A 133 -7.85 -4.47 19.56
N LEU A 134 -6.87 -3.62 19.86
CA LEU A 134 -7.01 -2.16 19.94
C LEU A 134 -6.42 -1.53 18.67
N PRO A 135 -7.23 -1.04 17.72
CA PRO A 135 -6.69 -0.41 16.51
C PRO A 135 -6.14 0.99 16.79
N VAL A 136 -4.97 1.30 16.25
CA VAL A 136 -4.44 2.67 16.16
C VAL A 136 -4.05 2.99 14.73
N PHE A 137 -4.58 4.08 14.20
CA PHE A 137 -4.23 4.56 12.86
C PHE A 137 -2.90 5.31 12.89
N LEU A 138 -2.00 4.95 11.97
CA LEU A 138 -0.66 5.51 11.89
C LEU A 138 -0.62 6.61 10.82
N PRO A 139 -0.40 7.88 11.20
CA PRO A 139 -0.25 8.98 10.23
C PRO A 139 0.98 8.77 9.36
N GLY A 140 0.86 8.94 8.04
CA GLY A 140 1.98 8.72 7.10
C GLY A 140 3.14 9.72 7.27
N SER A 141 2.88 10.83 7.95
CA SER A 141 3.87 11.88 8.26
C SER A 141 4.64 11.65 9.56
N ALA A 142 4.26 10.63 10.35
CA ALA A 142 4.92 10.36 11.61
C ALA A 142 6.21 9.56 11.42
N ASP A 143 7.13 9.61 12.39
CA ASP A 143 8.35 8.79 12.35
C ASP A 143 8.00 7.32 12.68
N PRO A 144 8.23 6.35 11.78
CA PRO A 144 8.02 4.93 12.05
C PRO A 144 8.67 4.43 13.35
N ALA A 145 9.84 4.97 13.69
CA ALA A 145 10.59 4.57 14.88
C ALA A 145 9.86 4.91 16.19
N ASP A 146 9.00 5.94 16.18
CA ASP A 146 8.22 6.31 17.36
C ASP A 146 7.13 5.29 17.72
N TYR A 147 6.74 4.44 16.76
CA TYR A 147 5.66 3.46 16.93
C TYR A 147 6.16 2.03 17.10
N ALA A 148 7.26 1.65 16.45
CA ALA A 148 7.71 0.25 16.38
C ALA A 148 7.74 -0.47 17.75
N ASP A 149 8.25 0.20 18.79
CA ASP A 149 8.34 -0.38 20.15
C ASP A 149 7.03 -0.34 20.95
N ARG A 150 6.05 0.46 20.51
CA ARG A 150 4.78 0.69 21.23
C ARG A 150 3.65 -0.21 20.75
N LEU A 151 3.78 -0.77 19.55
CA LEU A 151 2.76 -1.60 18.93
C LEU A 151 2.97 -3.07 19.30
N ASP A 152 1.87 -3.79 19.51
CA ASP A 152 1.87 -5.23 19.73
C ASP A 152 1.74 -6.02 18.42
N GLY A 153 1.38 -5.34 17.34
CA GLY A 153 1.36 -5.89 15.98
C GLY A 153 1.11 -4.81 14.94
N LEU A 154 1.36 -5.15 13.68
CA LEU A 154 1.22 -4.25 12.54
C LEU A 154 0.27 -4.84 11.49
N LEU A 155 -0.63 -4.01 10.98
CA LEU A 155 -1.53 -4.32 9.87
C LEU A 155 -1.22 -3.38 8.69
N LEU A 156 -0.68 -3.96 7.63
CA LEU A 156 -0.43 -3.30 6.35
C LEU A 156 -1.69 -3.38 5.48
N THR A 157 -2.29 -2.23 5.18
CA THR A 157 -3.58 -2.17 4.48
C THR A 157 -3.44 -2.28 2.96
N GLY A 158 -4.58 -2.47 2.28
CA GLY A 158 -4.65 -2.43 0.82
C GLY A 158 -4.35 -1.03 0.26
N GLY A 159 -4.15 -0.95 -1.05
CA GLY A 159 -3.81 0.31 -1.71
C GLY A 159 -3.44 0.12 -3.17
N THR A 160 -2.79 1.15 -3.73
CA THR A 160 -2.25 1.16 -5.09
C THR A 160 -0.91 0.45 -5.18
N ASP A 161 -0.42 0.22 -6.39
CA ASP A 161 0.82 -0.52 -6.62
C ASP A 161 2.04 0.08 -5.90
N ILE A 162 2.97 -0.80 -5.55
CA ILE A 162 4.28 -0.46 -4.99
C ILE A 162 5.20 0.01 -6.11
N GLU A 163 6.08 0.97 -5.81
CA GLU A 163 7.08 1.47 -6.75
C GLU A 163 7.95 0.32 -7.34
N PRO A 164 7.99 0.15 -8.68
CA PRO A 164 8.71 -0.94 -9.35
C PRO A 164 10.20 -1.03 -9.04
N GLU A 165 10.82 0.13 -8.81
CA GLU A 165 12.23 0.22 -8.46
C GLU A 165 12.56 -0.55 -7.17
N ARG A 166 11.59 -0.70 -6.26
CA ARG A 166 11.76 -1.42 -4.99
C ARG A 166 11.89 -2.93 -5.17
N TYR A 167 11.44 -3.47 -6.30
CA TYR A 167 11.59 -4.88 -6.66
C TYR A 167 12.35 -5.07 -7.98
N GLY A 168 13.21 -4.10 -8.33
CA GLY A 168 14.17 -4.22 -9.42
C GLY A 168 13.56 -4.17 -10.82
N GLN A 169 12.34 -3.63 -10.97
CA GLN A 169 11.67 -3.50 -12.25
C GLN A 169 11.57 -2.04 -12.71
N ALA A 170 11.48 -1.85 -14.03
CA ALA A 170 11.22 -0.55 -14.62
C ALA A 170 9.70 -0.25 -14.58
N PRO A 171 9.30 1.03 -14.47
CA PRO A 171 7.88 1.40 -14.55
C PRO A 171 7.25 0.95 -15.88
N SER A 172 6.11 0.28 -15.81
CA SER A 172 5.28 -0.04 -16.99
C SER A 172 4.27 1.10 -17.25
N PRO A 173 3.76 1.23 -18.50
CA PRO A 173 2.69 2.18 -18.80
C PRO A 173 1.36 1.89 -18.08
N GLU A 174 1.20 0.68 -17.57
CA GLU A 174 -0.01 0.18 -16.92
C GLU A 174 0.00 0.44 -15.41
N LEU A 175 1.11 0.94 -14.85
CA LEU A 175 1.21 1.24 -13.42
C LEU A 175 0.19 2.30 -12.99
N TYR A 176 -0.52 1.98 -11.92
CA TYR A 176 -1.42 2.91 -11.26
C TYR A 176 -0.64 4.01 -10.50
N THR A 177 -1.38 4.95 -9.91
CA THR A 177 -0.84 6.03 -9.07
C THR A 177 0.08 5.49 -7.97
N ARG A 178 1.33 5.93 -7.98
CA ARG A 178 2.39 5.50 -7.06
C ARG A 178 2.34 6.29 -5.75
N GLU A 179 2.73 5.66 -4.64
CA GLU A 179 2.79 6.29 -3.31
C GLU A 179 4.17 6.06 -2.67
N PRO A 180 5.25 6.65 -3.21
CA PRO A 180 6.63 6.34 -2.78
C PRO A 180 6.88 6.66 -1.30
N GLU A 181 6.23 7.70 -0.76
CA GLU A 181 6.28 8.06 0.66
C GLU A 181 5.63 6.99 1.54
N ARG A 182 4.46 6.47 1.12
CA ARG A 182 3.79 5.36 1.80
C ARG A 182 4.63 4.09 1.75
N ASP A 183 5.23 3.78 0.60
CA ASP A 183 6.12 2.63 0.47
C ASP A 183 7.30 2.74 1.45
N ALA A 184 7.93 3.91 1.56
CA ALA A 184 9.04 4.14 2.48
C ALA A 184 8.62 4.00 3.94
N PHE A 185 7.47 4.60 4.29
CA PHE A 185 6.89 4.54 5.62
C PHE A 185 6.55 3.11 6.04
N GLU A 186 5.83 2.36 5.21
CA GLU A 186 5.42 1.00 5.53
C GLU A 186 6.59 0.02 5.57
N LEU A 187 7.59 0.15 4.69
CA LEU A 187 8.80 -0.66 4.76
C LEU A 187 9.59 -0.39 6.04
N SER A 188 9.68 0.88 6.47
CA SER A 188 10.37 1.23 7.72
C SER A 188 9.62 0.72 8.96
N LEU A 189 8.29 0.77 8.96
CA LEU A 189 7.47 0.16 10.01
C LEU A 189 7.63 -1.37 10.03
N LEU A 190 7.69 -1.99 8.86
CA LEU A 190 7.89 -3.42 8.72
C LEU A 190 9.27 -3.84 9.27
N ASP A 191 10.33 -3.11 8.94
CA ASP A 191 11.67 -3.32 9.51
C ASP A 191 11.61 -3.27 11.04
N GLY A 192 11.04 -2.21 11.61
CA GLY A 192 10.92 -2.06 13.06
C GLY A 192 10.08 -3.16 13.72
N ALA A 193 8.98 -3.59 13.09
CA ALA A 193 8.15 -4.67 13.60
C ALA A 193 8.90 -6.02 13.59
N LEU A 194 9.62 -6.32 12.51
CA LEU A 194 10.38 -7.57 12.39
C LEU A 194 11.58 -7.60 13.34
N ASP A 195 12.31 -6.49 13.47
CA ASP A 195 13.46 -6.35 14.38
C ASP A 195 13.06 -6.56 15.84
N THR A 196 11.81 -6.20 16.19
CA THR A 196 11.26 -6.34 17.54
C THR A 196 10.41 -7.60 17.72
N GLY A 197 10.32 -8.46 16.70
CA GLY A 197 9.58 -9.72 16.74
C GLY A 197 8.05 -9.56 16.82
N ARG A 198 7.51 -8.41 16.40
CA ARG A 198 6.07 -8.13 16.39
C ARG A 198 5.41 -8.78 15.18
N PRO A 199 4.23 -9.41 15.34
CA PRO A 199 3.50 -10.01 14.24
C PRO A 199 3.02 -8.96 13.24
N VAL A 200 3.10 -9.29 11.95
CA VAL A 200 2.64 -8.43 10.85
C VAL A 200 1.62 -9.16 9.99
N LEU A 201 0.51 -8.49 9.67
CA LEU A 201 -0.50 -8.95 8.71
C LEU A 201 -0.56 -7.98 7.53
N GLY A 202 -0.35 -8.49 6.31
CA GLY A 202 -0.51 -7.73 5.08
C GLY A 202 -1.77 -8.13 4.31
N ILE A 203 -2.58 -7.15 3.89
CA ILE A 203 -3.80 -7.39 3.11
C ILE A 203 -3.71 -6.70 1.75
N CYS A 204 -3.94 -7.46 0.66
CA CYS A 204 -3.87 -6.96 -0.72
C CYS A 204 -2.49 -6.33 -1.02
N ARG A 205 -2.40 -5.00 -1.16
CA ARG A 205 -1.11 -4.31 -1.25
C ARG A 205 -0.19 -4.63 -0.07
N GLY A 206 -0.71 -4.76 1.14
CA GLY A 206 0.11 -5.09 2.32
C GLY A 206 0.86 -6.41 2.20
N ILE A 207 0.29 -7.44 1.57
CA ILE A 207 1.03 -8.70 1.32
C ILE A 207 2.10 -8.54 0.22
N GLN A 208 1.87 -7.63 -0.73
CA GLN A 208 2.90 -7.28 -1.72
C GLN A 208 4.09 -6.57 -1.06
N VAL A 209 3.84 -5.69 -0.08
CA VAL A 209 4.92 -5.03 0.70
C VAL A 209 5.78 -6.06 1.41
N LEU A 210 5.14 -7.05 2.07
CA LEU A 210 5.85 -8.16 2.71
C LEU A 210 6.71 -8.95 1.70
N ASN A 211 6.16 -9.24 0.51
CA ASN A 211 6.89 -9.96 -0.53
C ASN A 211 8.11 -9.16 -1.03
N VAL A 212 7.93 -7.88 -1.33
CA VAL A 212 9.02 -7.00 -1.81
C VAL A 212 10.11 -6.84 -0.74
N HIS A 213 9.72 -6.67 0.53
CA HIS A 213 10.65 -6.64 1.65
C HIS A 213 11.48 -7.93 1.76
N GLY A 214 10.83 -9.08 1.58
CA GLY A 214 11.49 -10.39 1.53
C GLY A 214 12.35 -10.64 0.28
N GLY A 215 12.50 -9.66 -0.62
CA GLY A 215 13.29 -9.77 -1.85
C GLY A 215 12.55 -10.40 -3.02
N GLY A 216 11.23 -10.53 -2.94
CA GLY A 216 10.37 -11.01 -4.02
C GLY A 216 10.05 -9.94 -5.08
N THR A 217 9.41 -10.37 -6.16
CA THR A 217 8.97 -9.52 -7.27
C THR A 217 7.44 -9.49 -7.41
N LEU A 218 6.92 -8.52 -8.17
CA LEU A 218 5.49 -8.38 -8.49
C LEU A 218 5.27 -8.46 -10.02
N HIS A 219 4.01 -8.68 -10.43
CA HIS A 219 3.56 -8.87 -11.81
C HIS A 219 2.31 -8.07 -12.12
#